data_AF-A0A4Y6ULW4-F1
#
_entry.id   AF-A0A4Y6ULW4-F1
#
_cell.length_a   1.000
_cell.length_b   1.000
_cell.length_c   1.000
_cell.angle_alpha   90.00
_cell.angle_beta   90.00
_cell.angle_gamma   90.00
#
_symmetry.space_group_name_H-M   'P 1'
#
loop_
_entity.id
_entity.type
_entity.pdbx_description
1 polymer ?
#
loop_
_entity_poly.entity_id
_entity_poly.type
_entity_poly.pdbx_seq_one_letter_code
_entity_poly.pdbx_strand_id
1 'polypeptide(L)'
;MSGALLGGLAGVEIGGETGALAGPIGAAVGAVLAGIAGLALGSIDPSIFAHVNKKADEDLEHKEPSGPCYDCGDGPDCFKPPSSDPDTLKEFRRQLKGQEKGINEMSPDELLNNIDRYSELGRDAANPGEKKMREDFRNQWWEDYFIEGLNKFDNRNKATEYADEQMKEKAALHNPDMRAGGRPMPTDMGSSRVNSSIGSQWGKKGPSSTFKRWEQLKKAAEKAKKLGKKFMDVDLLECEDS
;
A
#
# COMPACT_ATOMS: atom_id res chain seq x y z
N MET A 1 9.88 23.91 -65.68
CA MET A 1 11.18 24.23 -65.06
C MET A 1 10.88 24.69 -63.64
N SER A 2 11.50 24.04 -62.65
CA SER A 2 11.87 24.43 -61.26
C SER A 2 11.05 25.54 -60.56
N GLY A 3 10.61 25.48 -59.29
CA GLY A 3 10.82 24.62 -58.12
C GLY A 3 10.37 25.40 -56.86
N ALA A 4 10.05 24.69 -55.75
CA ALA A 4 10.26 25.01 -54.31
C ALA A 4 10.04 26.46 -53.77
N LEU A 5 9.58 26.78 -52.55
CA LEU A 5 9.23 26.11 -51.28
C LEU A 5 8.76 27.23 -50.31
N LEU A 6 8.07 26.85 -49.21
CA LEU A 6 7.91 27.56 -47.91
C LEU A 6 7.00 28.80 -47.92
N GLY A 7 6.07 29.00 -46.98
CA GLY A 7 5.90 28.45 -45.64
C GLY A 7 5.55 29.61 -44.70
N GLY A 8 4.60 29.42 -43.78
CA GLY A 8 4.35 30.37 -42.69
C GLY A 8 2.88 30.65 -42.42
N LEU A 9 2.32 29.96 -41.42
CA LEU A 9 1.09 30.33 -40.72
C LEU A 9 1.41 31.43 -39.68
N ALA A 10 0.74 32.56 -39.81
CA ALA A 10 0.40 33.52 -38.75
C ALA A 10 -1.09 33.82 -39.01
N GLY A 11 -2.03 33.63 -38.09
CA GLY A 11 -2.04 33.98 -36.68
C GLY A 11 -3.41 34.65 -36.41
N VAL A 12 -3.77 34.76 -35.13
CA VAL A 12 -4.62 35.85 -34.60
C VAL A 12 -6.14 35.70 -34.90
N GLU A 13 -7.11 35.90 -34.02
CA GLU A 13 -7.23 36.26 -32.59
C GLU A 13 -8.72 36.67 -32.43
N ILE A 14 -9.36 36.36 -31.31
CA ILE A 14 -10.46 37.10 -30.65
C ILE A 14 -10.78 36.25 -29.40
N GLY A 15 -10.60 36.66 -28.13
CA GLY A 15 -10.72 37.99 -27.50
C GLY A 15 -12.21 38.34 -27.39
N GLY A 16 -12.87 38.47 -26.23
CA GLY A 16 -12.50 38.52 -24.81
C GLY A 16 -13.77 38.36 -23.94
N GLU A 17 -13.63 37.94 -22.68
CA GLU A 17 -13.82 38.76 -21.46
C GLU A 17 -15.28 38.70 -20.93
N THR A 18 -15.61 38.46 -19.65
CA THR A 18 -15.01 38.72 -18.33
C THR A 18 -15.54 37.67 -17.33
N GLY A 19 -14.89 37.25 -16.24
CA GLY A 19 -13.73 37.80 -15.54
C GLY A 19 -13.10 36.77 -14.58
N ALA A 20 -11.86 37.04 -14.24
CA ALA A 20 -11.00 36.23 -13.37
C ALA A 20 -11.32 36.45 -11.88
N LEU A 21 -11.18 35.41 -11.06
CA LEU A 21 -10.58 35.54 -9.72
C LEU A 21 -10.06 34.18 -9.20
N ALA A 22 -8.74 34.08 -9.11
CA ALA A 22 -7.94 33.33 -8.13
C ALA A 22 -8.00 31.78 -8.04
N GLY A 23 -6.97 31.13 -8.61
CA GLY A 23 -6.25 30.02 -7.94
C GLY A 23 -6.58 28.59 -8.40
N PRO A 24 -5.57 27.70 -8.60
CA PRO A 24 -5.72 26.41 -9.28
C PRO A 24 -6.24 25.27 -8.39
N ILE A 25 -7.23 25.51 -7.53
CA ILE A 25 -7.85 24.44 -6.74
C ILE A 25 -9.24 24.18 -7.32
N GLY A 26 -9.32 23.22 -8.24
CA GLY A 26 -10.61 22.76 -8.75
C GLY A 26 -10.50 21.72 -9.85
N ALA A 27 -10.83 20.47 -9.46
CA ALA A 27 -11.12 19.29 -10.29
C ALA A 27 -9.94 18.39 -10.72
N ALA A 28 -9.73 17.29 -9.96
CA ALA A 28 -9.34 15.99 -10.52
C ALA A 28 -9.50 14.85 -9.49
N VAL A 29 -10.67 14.21 -9.47
CA VAL A 29 -10.89 12.80 -9.12
C VAL A 29 -12.03 12.34 -10.03
N GLY A 30 -11.93 11.34 -10.89
CA GLY A 30 -10.83 10.45 -11.25
C GLY A 30 -11.27 9.58 -12.44
N ALA A 31 -10.30 8.93 -13.09
CA ALA A 31 -10.44 7.66 -13.82
C ALA A 31 -9.05 7.27 -14.35
N VAL A 32 -8.50 6.15 -13.88
CA VAL A 32 -7.38 5.49 -14.55
C VAL A 32 -7.98 4.43 -15.46
N LEU A 33 -7.98 4.67 -16.77
CA LEU A 33 -7.81 3.60 -17.75
C LEU A 33 -6.86 4.12 -18.83
N ALA A 34 -5.87 3.29 -19.11
CA ALA A 34 -4.65 3.59 -19.85
C ALA A 34 -4.89 4.20 -21.24
N GLY A 35 -3.97 5.09 -21.63
CA GLY A 35 -3.65 5.36 -23.03
C GLY A 35 -4.43 6.50 -23.68
N ILE A 36 -3.81 7.67 -23.73
CA ILE A 36 -4.27 8.89 -24.41
C ILE A 36 -4.42 8.64 -25.92
N ALA A 37 -5.60 8.88 -26.48
CA ALA A 37 -5.80 9.67 -27.71
C ALA A 37 -7.27 9.58 -28.17
N GLY A 38 -8.06 10.58 -27.78
CA GLY A 38 -9.44 10.72 -28.22
C GLY A 38 -9.97 12.13 -27.98
N LEU A 39 -9.13 13.16 -28.17
CA LEU A 39 -9.60 14.53 -28.29
C LEU A 39 -10.15 14.70 -29.71
N ALA A 40 -11.45 14.53 -29.83
CA ALA A 40 -12.19 14.94 -31.01
C ALA A 40 -12.18 16.48 -31.09
N LEU A 41 -11.15 17.03 -31.76
CA LEU A 41 -11.18 18.39 -32.26
C LEU A 41 -10.87 18.34 -33.77
N GLY A 42 -11.85 18.82 -34.54
CA GLY A 42 -11.82 19.16 -35.97
C GLY A 42 -10.73 18.56 -36.85
N SER A 43 -11.16 17.68 -37.76
CA SER A 43 -10.57 17.44 -39.10
C SER A 43 -9.04 17.46 -39.18
N ILE A 44 -8.38 16.44 -38.62
CA ILE A 44 -6.97 16.19 -38.91
C ILE A 44 -6.88 14.94 -39.77
N ASP A 45 -6.19 15.09 -40.91
CA ASP A 45 -6.00 14.08 -41.95
C ASP A 45 -5.50 12.73 -41.36
N PRO A 46 -6.21 11.61 -41.58
CA PRO A 46 -5.83 10.30 -41.07
C PRO A 46 -4.44 9.81 -41.51
N SER A 47 -3.87 10.38 -42.58
CA SER A 47 -2.57 9.99 -43.12
C SER A 47 -1.37 10.44 -42.27
N ILE A 48 -1.55 11.42 -41.38
CA ILE A 48 -0.48 11.91 -40.49
C ILE A 48 -0.15 10.88 -39.40
N PHE A 49 -1.13 10.10 -38.94
CA PHE A 49 -0.91 9.07 -37.91
C PHE A 49 -0.37 7.75 -38.49
N ALA A 50 -0.60 7.49 -39.78
CA ALA A 50 -0.20 6.24 -40.42
C ALA A 50 1.32 6.05 -40.56
N HIS A 51 2.12 7.13 -40.46
CA HIS A 51 3.58 7.07 -40.60
C HIS A 51 4.38 7.24 -39.31
N VAL A 52 3.73 7.58 -38.19
CA VAL A 52 4.41 7.73 -36.89
C VAL A 52 4.30 6.46 -36.04
N ASN A 53 3.30 5.61 -36.30
CA ASN A 53 3.12 4.37 -35.53
C ASN A 53 4.00 3.20 -35.97
N LYS A 54 4.45 3.11 -37.23
CA LYS A 54 5.11 1.87 -37.68
C LYS A 54 6.50 1.66 -37.07
N LYS A 55 7.22 2.73 -36.71
CA LYS A 55 8.55 2.63 -36.09
C LYS A 55 8.51 2.57 -34.55
N ALA A 56 7.41 2.99 -33.93
CA ALA A 56 7.22 2.92 -32.49
C ALA A 56 6.58 1.59 -32.06
N ASP A 57 5.73 1.00 -32.90
CA ASP A 57 5.08 -0.28 -32.62
C ASP A 57 6.03 -1.48 -32.84
N GLU A 58 6.99 -1.41 -33.78
CA GLU A 58 7.96 -2.49 -34.03
C GLU A 58 9.03 -2.65 -32.92
N ASP A 59 9.28 -1.63 -32.09
CA ASP A 59 10.21 -1.69 -30.94
C ASP A 59 9.51 -2.05 -29.60
N LEU A 60 8.19 -2.27 -29.60
CA LEU A 60 7.39 -2.61 -28.42
C LEU A 60 6.96 -4.09 -28.36
N GLU A 61 7.33 -4.90 -29.35
CA GLU A 61 7.21 -6.36 -29.24
C GLU A 61 8.33 -6.92 -28.35
N HIS A 62 7.90 -7.54 -27.25
CA HIS A 62 8.68 -8.22 -26.20
C HIS A 62 9.21 -7.37 -25.04
N LYS A 63 8.28 -6.94 -24.18
CA LYS A 63 8.44 -7.19 -22.75
C LYS A 63 7.07 -7.35 -22.10
N GLU A 64 6.71 -8.60 -21.85
CA GLU A 64 5.87 -8.98 -20.71
C GLU A 64 6.19 -8.03 -19.54
N PRO A 65 5.22 -7.49 -18.78
CA PRO A 65 5.56 -6.75 -17.57
C PRO A 65 6.33 -7.72 -16.68
N SER A 66 7.65 -7.56 -16.62
CA SER A 66 8.48 -8.27 -15.66
C SER A 66 7.84 -8.02 -14.31
N GLY A 67 7.50 -9.09 -13.58
CA GLY A 67 6.84 -8.98 -12.28
C GLY A 67 7.51 -7.95 -11.36
N PRO A 68 6.84 -7.55 -10.27
CA PRO A 68 7.30 -6.45 -9.41
C PRO A 68 8.77 -6.62 -9.01
N CYS A 69 9.54 -5.56 -9.19
CA CYS A 69 10.97 -5.58 -8.93
C CYS A 69 11.23 -5.12 -7.49
N TYR A 70 11.23 -6.09 -6.58
CA TYR A 70 11.39 -5.86 -5.14
C TYR A 70 12.76 -5.25 -4.79
N ASP A 71 13.83 -5.68 -5.48
CA ASP A 71 15.18 -5.17 -5.25
C ASP A 71 15.37 -3.72 -5.72
N CYS A 72 14.52 -3.23 -6.64
CA CYS A 72 14.50 -1.84 -7.12
C CYS A 72 13.42 -0.96 -6.47
N GLY A 73 12.69 -1.48 -5.48
CA GLY A 73 11.77 -0.70 -4.65
C GLY A 73 10.37 -0.56 -5.21
N ASP A 74 9.84 -1.56 -5.90
CA ASP A 74 8.39 -1.61 -6.23
C ASP A 74 7.52 -1.99 -5.03
N GLY A 75 8.12 -2.59 -4.00
CA GLY A 75 7.42 -3.03 -2.80
C GLY A 75 8.20 -4.17 -2.13
N PRO A 76 7.70 -4.71 -1.02
CA PRO A 76 8.22 -5.92 -0.45
C PRO A 76 7.73 -7.17 -1.22
N ASP A 77 8.56 -8.20 -1.20
CA ASP A 77 8.29 -9.52 -1.73
C ASP A 77 7.19 -10.22 -0.94
N CYS A 78 6.56 -11.22 -1.56
CA CYS A 78 5.36 -11.89 -1.09
C CYS A 78 5.52 -12.51 0.31
N PHE A 79 4.42 -12.78 1.01
CA PHE A 79 4.38 -13.37 2.35
C PHE A 79 3.76 -14.77 2.31
N LYS A 80 4.29 -15.70 3.11
CA LYS A 80 3.79 -17.07 3.21
C LYS A 80 2.86 -17.24 4.42
N PRO A 81 1.67 -17.85 4.26
CA PRO A 81 0.80 -18.18 5.38
C PRO A 81 1.42 -19.29 6.24
N PRO A 82 1.10 -19.36 7.55
CA PRO A 82 1.66 -20.37 8.44
C PRO A 82 1.07 -21.77 8.23
N SER A 83 -0.04 -21.91 7.50
CA SER A 83 -0.61 -23.17 7.02
C SER A 83 -1.64 -22.90 5.92
N SER A 84 -1.94 -23.93 5.11
CA SER A 84 -2.96 -23.90 4.05
C SER A 84 -4.39 -24.15 4.54
N ASP A 85 -4.60 -24.19 5.85
CA ASP A 85 -5.93 -24.29 6.46
C ASP A 85 -6.80 -23.07 6.04
N PRO A 86 -8.05 -23.26 5.55
CA PRO A 86 -8.86 -22.18 5.01
C PRO A 86 -9.10 -21.00 5.96
N ASP A 87 -9.33 -21.27 7.25
CA ASP A 87 -9.55 -20.21 8.25
C ASP A 87 -8.25 -19.44 8.53
N THR A 88 -7.13 -20.17 8.60
CA THR A 88 -5.79 -19.57 8.69
C THR A 88 -5.47 -18.69 7.48
N LEU A 89 -5.79 -19.14 6.26
CA LEU A 89 -5.57 -18.35 5.03
C LEU A 89 -6.42 -17.09 5.00
N LYS A 90 -7.70 -17.20 5.39
CA LYS A 90 -8.60 -16.06 5.49
C LYS A 90 -8.08 -15.02 6.49
N GLU A 91 -7.68 -15.46 7.68
CA GLU A 91 -7.13 -14.57 8.71
C GLU A 91 -5.77 -13.98 8.29
N PHE A 92 -4.92 -14.77 7.63
CA PHE A 92 -3.66 -14.30 7.08
C PHE A 92 -3.85 -13.18 6.07
N ARG A 93 -4.73 -13.36 5.08
CA ARG A 93 -5.05 -12.32 4.09
C ARG A 93 -5.64 -11.07 4.74
N ARG A 94 -6.52 -11.24 5.73
CA ARG A 94 -7.11 -10.12 6.47
C ARG A 94 -6.04 -9.30 7.20
N GLN A 95 -5.15 -9.96 7.94
CA GLN A 95 -4.07 -9.27 8.65
C GLN A 95 -3.05 -8.66 7.67
N LEU A 96 -2.68 -9.37 6.60
CA LEU A 96 -1.76 -8.85 5.58
C LEU A 96 -2.33 -7.57 4.92
N LYS A 97 -3.63 -7.54 4.64
CA LYS A 97 -4.30 -6.34 4.12
C LYS A 97 -4.34 -5.20 5.15
N GLY A 98 -4.46 -5.53 6.44
CA GLY A 98 -4.31 -4.57 7.53
C GLY A 98 -2.94 -3.89 7.51
N GLN A 99 -1.87 -4.69 7.39
CA GLN A 99 -0.51 -4.18 7.25
C GLN A 99 -0.36 -3.25 6.05
N GLU A 100 -0.82 -3.69 4.88
CA GLU A 100 -0.75 -2.92 3.64
C GLU A 100 -1.48 -1.57 3.77
N LYS A 101 -2.71 -1.59 4.29
CA LYS A 101 -3.49 -0.37 4.53
C LYS A 101 -2.74 0.59 5.46
N GLY A 102 -2.22 0.09 6.58
CA GLY A 102 -1.46 0.93 7.52
C GLY A 102 -0.20 1.52 6.91
N ILE A 103 0.49 0.76 6.04
CA ILE A 103 1.64 1.28 5.28
C ILE A 103 1.20 2.40 4.34
N ASN A 104 0.14 2.18 3.56
CA ASN A 104 -0.35 3.12 2.54
C ASN A 104 -1.04 4.36 3.14
N GLU A 105 -1.31 4.38 4.44
CA GLU A 105 -1.75 5.59 5.16
C GLU A 105 -0.58 6.50 5.59
N MET A 106 0.66 6.02 5.54
CA MET A 106 1.85 6.80 5.90
C MET A 106 2.42 7.56 4.71
N SER A 107 3.05 8.70 5.00
CA SER A 107 3.94 9.35 4.02
C SER A 107 5.25 8.57 3.87
N PRO A 108 5.96 8.69 2.73
CA PRO A 108 7.27 8.08 2.58
C PRO A 108 8.27 8.48 3.68
N ASP A 109 8.27 9.76 4.08
CA ASP A 109 9.15 10.26 5.13
C ASP A 109 8.82 9.66 6.50
N GLU A 110 7.54 9.55 6.84
CA GLU A 110 7.11 8.92 8.09
C GLU A 110 7.55 7.46 8.16
N LEU A 111 7.29 6.70 7.09
CA LEU A 111 7.67 5.30 7.03
C LEU A 111 9.19 5.10 7.19
N LEU A 112 9.99 5.91 6.48
CA LEU A 112 11.45 5.89 6.59
C LEU A 112 11.92 6.18 8.02
N ASN A 113 11.41 7.25 8.63
CA ASN A 113 11.77 7.64 10.00
C ASN A 113 11.42 6.55 11.01
N ASN A 114 10.26 5.91 10.87
CA ASN A 114 9.82 4.85 11.78
C ASN A 114 10.68 3.59 11.64
N ILE A 115 10.98 3.16 10.41
CA ILE A 115 11.86 2.02 10.13
C ILE A 115 13.28 2.27 10.67
N ASP A 116 13.82 3.48 10.47
CA ASP A 116 15.17 3.83 10.93
C ASP A 116 15.24 3.89 12.45
N ARG A 117 14.27 4.55 13.10
CA ARG A 117 14.15 4.55 14.56
C ARG A 117 14.07 3.13 15.13
N TYR A 118 13.27 2.24 14.53
CA TYR A 118 13.17 0.85 14.96
C TYR A 118 14.51 0.10 14.78
N SER A 119 15.20 0.33 13.67
CA SER A 119 16.46 -0.32 13.34
C SER A 119 17.60 0.12 14.28
N GLU A 120 17.62 1.39 14.68
CA GLU A 120 18.62 1.96 15.59
C GLU A 120 18.38 1.59 17.06
N LEU A 121 17.13 1.71 17.52
CA LEU A 121 16.80 1.61 18.94
C LEU A 121 16.27 0.23 19.35
N GLY A 122 15.86 -0.58 18.37
CA GLY A 122 15.13 -1.82 18.63
C GLY A 122 13.72 -1.58 19.15
N ARG A 123 12.99 -2.68 19.41
CA ARG A 123 11.54 -2.67 19.69
C ARG A 123 11.15 -1.74 20.83
N ASP A 124 11.77 -1.91 22.00
CA ASP A 124 11.31 -1.29 23.24
C ASP A 124 11.65 0.21 23.30
N ALA A 125 12.86 0.60 22.88
CA ALA A 125 13.28 2.01 22.90
C ALA A 125 12.69 2.81 21.73
N ALA A 126 12.44 2.18 20.58
CA ALA A 126 11.70 2.83 19.50
C ALA A 126 10.23 3.08 19.88
N ASN A 127 9.63 2.21 20.70
CA ASN A 127 8.20 2.22 21.01
C ASN A 127 7.94 2.24 22.52
N PRO A 128 8.30 3.33 23.22
CA PRO A 128 8.10 3.43 24.65
C PRO A 128 6.61 3.34 24.99
N GLY A 129 6.28 2.50 25.97
CA GLY A 129 4.90 2.29 26.41
C GLY A 129 4.09 1.30 25.58
N GLU A 130 4.63 0.72 24.49
CA GLU A 130 3.93 -0.26 23.64
C GLU A 130 3.32 -1.40 24.45
N LYS A 131 4.08 -1.95 25.41
CA LYS A 131 3.61 -3.06 26.24
C LYS A 131 2.32 -2.69 27.00
N LYS A 132 2.28 -1.50 27.58
CA LYS A 132 1.10 -1.00 28.30
C LYS A 132 -0.06 -0.74 27.34
N MET A 133 0.20 -0.09 26.20
CA MET A 133 -0.84 0.15 25.18
C MET A 133 -1.45 -1.16 24.68
N ARG A 134 -0.62 -2.18 24.49
CA ARG A 134 -1.04 -3.53 24.10
C ARG A 134 -1.87 -4.22 25.17
N GLU A 135 -1.50 -4.09 26.45
CA GLU A 135 -2.28 -4.62 27.57
C GLU A 135 -3.63 -3.92 27.69
N ASP A 136 -3.65 -2.59 27.67
CA ASP A 136 -4.86 -1.78 27.76
C ASP A 136 -5.82 -2.09 26.58
N PHE A 137 -5.29 -2.21 25.36
CA PHE A 137 -6.07 -2.58 24.17
C PHE A 137 -6.67 -3.99 24.30
N ARG A 138 -5.91 -4.97 24.80
CA ARG A 138 -6.45 -6.32 25.04
C ARG A 138 -7.53 -6.31 26.11
N ASN A 139 -7.40 -5.50 27.15
CA ASN A 139 -8.41 -5.40 28.21
C ASN A 139 -9.72 -4.81 27.67
N GLN A 140 -9.65 -3.78 26.82
CA GLN A 140 -10.84 -3.22 26.18
C GLN A 140 -11.61 -4.26 25.36
N TRP A 141 -10.91 -5.04 24.52
CA TRP A 141 -11.55 -6.13 23.76
C TRP A 141 -12.12 -7.23 24.65
N TRP A 142 -11.45 -7.56 25.75
CA TRP A 142 -11.98 -8.53 26.71
C TRP A 142 -13.26 -7.99 27.35
N GLU A 143 -13.30 -6.71 27.72
CA GLU A 143 -14.49 -6.05 28.29
C GLU A 143 -15.66 -6.04 27.30
N ASP A 144 -15.39 -5.77 26.02
CA ASP A 144 -16.40 -5.81 24.96
C ASP A 144 -17.01 -7.22 24.82
N TYR A 145 -16.17 -8.26 24.77
CA TYR A 145 -16.66 -9.64 24.74
C TYR A 145 -17.37 -10.04 26.03
N PHE A 146 -16.93 -9.54 27.18
CA PHE A 146 -17.60 -9.80 28.44
C PHE A 146 -19.00 -9.18 28.46
N ILE A 147 -19.17 -7.96 27.96
CA ILE A 147 -20.48 -7.31 27.81
C ILE A 147 -21.36 -8.08 26.83
N GLU A 148 -20.82 -8.54 25.70
CA GLU A 148 -21.54 -9.41 24.76
C GLU A 148 -22.00 -10.71 25.44
N GLY A 149 -21.11 -11.35 26.20
CA GLY A 149 -21.40 -12.55 26.97
C GLY A 149 -22.50 -12.31 28.02
N LEU A 150 -22.48 -11.18 28.71
CA LEU A 150 -23.53 -10.80 29.65
C LEU A 150 -24.88 -10.70 28.95
N ASN A 151 -24.94 -10.01 27.80
CA ASN A 151 -26.17 -9.86 27.02
C ASN A 151 -26.69 -11.21 26.50
N LYS A 152 -25.80 -12.16 26.22
CA LYS A 152 -26.14 -13.48 25.67
C LYS A 152 -26.61 -14.47 26.72
N PHE A 153 -26.01 -14.45 27.91
CA PHE A 153 -26.18 -15.50 28.91
C PHE A 153 -26.84 -15.03 30.21
N ASP A 154 -26.95 -13.72 30.44
CA ASP A 154 -27.39 -13.09 31.69
C ASP A 154 -26.72 -13.72 32.94
N ASN A 155 -25.43 -14.05 32.80
CA ASN A 155 -24.68 -14.74 33.82
C ASN A 155 -23.22 -14.34 33.76
N ARG A 156 -22.71 -13.77 34.86
CA ARG A 156 -21.34 -13.25 34.94
C ARG A 156 -20.28 -14.32 34.65
N ASN A 157 -20.43 -15.53 35.17
CA ASN A 157 -19.44 -16.60 34.98
C ASN A 157 -19.40 -17.04 33.52
N LYS A 158 -20.56 -17.26 32.89
CA LYS A 158 -20.64 -17.61 31.46
C LYS A 158 -20.12 -16.48 30.56
N ALA A 159 -20.33 -15.22 30.95
CA ALA A 159 -19.80 -14.07 30.23
C ALA A 159 -18.26 -14.00 30.31
N THR A 160 -17.69 -14.27 31.48
CA THR A 160 -16.23 -14.39 31.65
C THR A 160 -15.65 -15.52 30.81
N GLU A 161 -16.24 -16.72 30.86
CA GLU A 161 -15.83 -17.86 30.02
C GLU A 161 -15.90 -17.53 28.52
N TYR A 162 -16.96 -16.83 28.10
CA TYR A 162 -17.10 -16.39 26.72
C TYR A 162 -16.00 -15.41 26.31
N ALA A 163 -15.74 -14.38 27.12
CA ALA A 163 -14.70 -13.40 26.85
C ALA A 163 -13.30 -14.05 26.79
N ASP A 164 -13.01 -14.95 27.72
CA ASP A 164 -11.74 -15.68 27.75
C ASP A 164 -11.56 -16.54 26.50
N GLU A 165 -12.60 -17.25 26.06
CA GLU A 165 -12.55 -18.07 24.84
C GLU A 165 -12.46 -17.19 23.58
N GLN A 166 -13.13 -16.04 23.53
CA GLN A 166 -12.95 -15.08 22.41
C GLN A 166 -11.54 -14.50 22.39
N MET A 167 -10.93 -14.24 23.54
CA MET A 167 -9.58 -13.67 23.62
C MET A 167 -8.46 -14.71 23.43
N LYS A 168 -8.81 -15.99 23.47
CA LYS A 168 -7.89 -17.11 23.29
C LYS A 168 -7.25 -17.07 21.92
N GLU A 169 -5.94 -17.31 21.90
CA GLU A 169 -5.11 -17.28 20.68
C GLU A 169 -5.13 -15.96 19.90
N LYS A 170 -5.71 -14.88 20.44
CA LYS A 170 -5.70 -13.55 19.82
C LYS A 170 -4.57 -12.66 20.35
N ALA A 171 -3.98 -11.88 19.45
CA ALA A 171 -3.03 -10.83 19.73
C ALA A 171 -3.58 -9.48 19.26
N ALA A 172 -3.24 -8.43 20.00
CA ALA A 172 -3.38 -7.07 19.48
C ALA A 172 -2.38 -6.88 18.35
N LEU A 173 -2.87 -6.35 17.23
CA LEU A 173 -2.16 -6.24 15.97
C LEU A 173 -1.66 -4.81 15.80
N HIS A 174 -0.41 -4.70 15.34
CA HIS A 174 0.13 -3.45 14.82
C HIS A 174 -0.04 -3.48 13.31
N ASN A 175 -0.71 -2.47 12.75
CA ASN A 175 -0.88 -2.29 11.31
C ASN A 175 -0.32 -0.90 10.89
N PRO A 176 0.92 -0.79 10.36
CA PRO A 176 1.84 -1.89 10.10
C PRO A 176 2.49 -2.50 11.36
N ASP A 177 3.18 -3.64 11.23
CA ASP A 177 4.16 -4.14 12.20
C ASP A 177 5.19 -3.05 12.51
N MET A 178 5.66 -2.97 13.75
CA MET A 178 6.65 -1.95 14.15
C MET A 178 7.96 -2.00 13.35
N ARG A 179 8.39 -3.19 12.89
CA ARG A 179 9.55 -3.33 11.99
C ARG A 179 9.28 -2.79 10.59
N ALA A 180 8.01 -2.72 10.19
CA ALA A 180 7.53 -2.14 8.94
C ALA A 180 7.04 -0.69 9.11
N GLY A 181 7.49 0.00 10.17
CA GLY A 181 7.18 1.40 10.43
C GLY A 181 5.90 1.64 11.24
N GLY A 182 5.33 0.59 11.84
CA GLY A 182 4.21 0.67 12.76
C GLY A 182 4.48 1.51 14.01
N ARG A 183 3.40 2.09 14.56
CA ARG A 183 3.42 2.86 15.81
C ARG A 183 3.18 1.93 17.03
N PRO A 184 3.46 2.39 18.27
CA PRO A 184 3.28 1.59 19.48
C PRO A 184 1.84 1.19 19.79
N MET A 185 0.84 1.89 19.24
CA MET A 185 -0.58 1.68 19.54
C MET A 185 -1.15 0.60 18.61
N PRO A 186 -1.66 -0.53 19.15
CA PRO A 186 -2.36 -1.52 18.32
C PRO A 186 -3.64 -0.94 17.72
N THR A 187 -4.03 -1.47 16.57
CA THR A 187 -5.20 -0.98 15.83
C THR A 187 -6.27 -2.04 15.61
N ASP A 188 -5.98 -3.30 15.92
CA ASP A 188 -6.88 -4.42 15.65
C ASP A 188 -6.56 -5.64 16.53
N MET A 189 -7.40 -6.66 16.49
CA MET A 189 -7.23 -7.94 17.18
C MET A 189 -7.31 -9.09 16.17
N GLY A 190 -6.49 -10.12 16.32
CA GLY A 190 -6.53 -11.26 15.41
C GLY A 190 -5.69 -12.43 15.88
N SER A 191 -5.65 -13.50 15.08
CA SER A 191 -4.85 -14.68 15.40
C SER A 191 -3.39 -14.32 15.68
N SER A 192 -2.91 -14.68 16.88
CA SER A 192 -1.53 -14.49 17.33
C SER A 192 -0.54 -15.28 16.50
N ARG A 193 -0.91 -16.48 16.04
CA ARG A 193 -0.09 -17.34 15.16
C ARG A 193 0.12 -16.68 13.80
N VAL A 194 -0.95 -16.14 13.21
CA VAL A 194 -0.87 -15.40 11.94
C VAL A 194 -0.02 -14.14 12.10
N ASN A 195 -0.28 -13.35 13.15
CA ASN A 195 0.45 -12.12 13.43
C ASN A 195 1.97 -12.38 13.57
N SER A 196 2.34 -13.40 14.35
CA SER A 196 3.73 -13.81 14.53
C SER A 196 4.36 -14.27 13.20
N SER A 197 3.61 -15.00 12.37
CA SER A 197 4.08 -15.42 11.05
C SER A 197 4.44 -14.22 10.16
N ILE A 198 3.52 -13.25 10.02
CA ILE A 198 3.73 -12.04 9.23
C ILE A 198 4.90 -11.21 9.81
N GLY A 199 4.87 -10.95 11.12
CA GLY A 199 5.89 -10.18 11.83
C GLY A 199 7.30 -10.75 11.63
N SER A 200 7.45 -12.07 11.70
CA SER A 200 8.75 -12.74 11.51
C SER A 200 9.29 -12.61 10.08
N GLN A 201 8.42 -12.45 9.08
CA GLN A 201 8.79 -12.40 7.67
C GLN A 201 9.35 -11.04 7.25
N TRP A 202 8.99 -9.96 7.95
CA TRP A 202 9.58 -8.64 7.72
C TRP A 202 11.11 -8.68 7.82
N GLY A 203 11.64 -9.42 8.79
CA GLY A 203 13.07 -9.63 9.01
C GLY A 203 13.76 -10.62 8.07
N LYS A 204 13.04 -11.23 7.12
CA LYS A 204 13.53 -12.28 6.21
C LYS A 204 13.50 -11.79 4.76
N LYS A 205 14.34 -12.42 3.94
CA LYS A 205 14.29 -12.28 2.48
C LYS A 205 13.04 -12.97 1.94
N GLY A 206 12.53 -12.49 0.81
CA GLY A 206 11.53 -13.21 0.03
C GLY A 206 12.18 -14.13 -1.00
N PRO A 207 11.38 -14.92 -1.74
CA PRO A 207 11.89 -15.84 -2.76
C PRO A 207 12.60 -15.14 -3.93
N SER A 208 12.25 -13.89 -4.22
CA SER A 208 12.64 -13.15 -5.42
C SER A 208 13.53 -11.94 -5.10
N SER A 209 14.01 -11.81 -3.86
CA SER A 209 14.78 -10.65 -3.40
C SER A 209 16.02 -11.02 -2.60
N THR A 210 17.09 -10.26 -2.82
CA THR A 210 18.33 -10.36 -2.03
C THR A 210 18.26 -9.59 -0.70
N PHE A 211 17.29 -8.70 -0.55
CA PHE A 211 17.05 -7.86 0.63
C PHE A 211 15.98 -8.47 1.54
N LYS A 212 15.95 -8.07 2.81
CA LYS A 212 14.84 -8.38 3.72
C LYS A 212 13.62 -7.53 3.34
N ARG A 213 12.40 -8.01 3.63
CA ARG A 213 11.17 -7.27 3.29
C ARG A 213 11.11 -5.86 3.88
N TRP A 214 11.62 -5.64 5.09
CA TRP A 214 11.70 -4.28 5.67
C TRP A 214 12.69 -3.37 4.90
N GLU A 215 13.79 -3.92 4.36
CA GLU A 215 14.76 -3.17 3.54
C GLU A 215 14.14 -2.83 2.17
N GLN A 216 13.39 -3.77 1.59
CA GLN A 216 12.66 -3.56 0.33
C GLN A 216 11.58 -2.48 0.50
N LEU A 217 10.85 -2.50 1.62
CA LEU A 217 9.88 -1.47 1.97
C LEU A 217 10.56 -0.10 2.13
N LYS A 218 11.73 -0.04 2.77
CA LYS A 218 12.54 1.18 2.87
C LYS A 218 12.89 1.72 1.47
N LYS A 219 13.35 0.86 0.54
CA LYS A 219 13.62 1.26 -0.85
C LYS A 219 12.38 1.77 -1.57
N ALA A 220 11.23 1.12 -1.37
CA ALA A 220 9.97 1.58 -1.94
C ALA A 220 9.60 2.97 -1.43
N ALA A 221 9.83 3.24 -0.15
CA ALA A 221 9.63 4.57 0.43
C ALA A 221 10.59 5.61 -0.14
N GLU A 222 11.88 5.28 -0.29
CA GLU A 222 12.84 6.18 -0.94
C GLU A 222 12.45 6.50 -2.39
N LYS A 223 11.96 5.52 -3.15
CA LYS A 223 11.45 5.70 -4.51
C LYS A 223 10.20 6.58 -4.52
N ALA A 224 9.23 6.30 -3.66
CA ALA A 224 8.01 7.10 -3.52
C ALA A 224 8.31 8.56 -3.16
N LYS A 225 9.27 8.78 -2.25
CA LYS A 225 9.78 10.11 -1.87
C LYS A 225 10.39 10.85 -3.07
N LYS A 226 11.26 10.20 -3.84
CA LYS A 226 11.88 10.78 -5.05
C LYS A 226 10.83 11.16 -6.11
N LEU A 227 9.76 10.38 -6.19
CA LEU A 227 8.62 10.65 -7.08
C LEU A 227 7.65 11.70 -6.53
N GLY A 228 7.89 12.26 -5.34
CA GLY A 228 7.02 13.25 -4.72
C GLY A 228 5.65 12.70 -4.29
N LYS A 229 5.53 11.38 -4.06
CA LYS A 229 4.28 10.79 -3.57
C LYS A 229 3.98 11.29 -2.15
N LYS A 230 2.72 11.66 -1.92
CA LYS A 230 2.24 12.08 -0.59
C LYS A 230 2.11 10.91 0.39
N PHE A 231 1.72 9.75 -0.12
CA PHE A 231 1.50 8.53 0.63
C PHE A 231 2.24 7.36 -0.02
N MET A 232 2.48 6.32 0.78
CA MET A 232 2.91 5.03 0.27
C MET A 232 1.79 4.38 -0.55
N ASP A 233 2.20 3.48 -1.43
CA ASP A 233 1.34 2.82 -2.41
C ASP A 233 2.06 1.53 -2.82
N VAL A 234 1.99 0.54 -1.92
CA VAL A 234 2.59 -0.78 -2.08
C VAL A 234 1.51 -1.85 -1.94
N ASP A 235 1.75 -3.00 -2.58
CA ASP A 235 0.95 -4.20 -2.41
C ASP A 235 1.69 -5.21 -1.53
N LEU A 236 0.98 -5.83 -0.58
CA LEU A 236 1.49 -6.96 0.17
C LEU A 236 0.84 -8.25 -0.33
N LEU A 237 1.62 -9.02 -1.09
CA LEU A 237 1.14 -10.20 -1.79
C LEU A 237 1.32 -11.47 -0.96
N GLU A 238 0.43 -12.44 -1.14
CA GLU A 238 0.65 -13.83 -0.71
C GLU A 238 1.58 -14.51 -1.73
N CYS A 239 2.52 -15.33 -1.27
CA CYS A 239 3.36 -16.08 -2.21
C CYS A 239 2.54 -17.16 -2.91
N GLU A 240 2.74 -17.30 -4.22
CA GLU A 240 2.25 -18.48 -4.93
C GLU A 240 2.90 -19.75 -4.35
N ASP A 241 2.13 -20.83 -4.29
CA ASP A 241 2.62 -22.13 -3.86
C ASP A 241 3.69 -22.60 -4.86
N SER A 242 4.96 -22.46 -4.44
CA SER A 242 6.15 -22.91 -5.17
C SER A 242 6.37 -24.41 -5.07
#